data_AF-A0A7S3UFR9-F1
#
_entry.id   AF-A0A7S3UFR9-F1
#
_cell.length_a   1.000
_cell.length_b   1.000
_cell.length_c   1.000
_cell.angle_alpha   90.00
_cell.angle_beta   90.00
_cell.angle_gamma   90.00
#
_symmetry.space_group_name_H-M   'P 1'
#
loop_
_entity.id
_entity.type
_entity.pdbx_description
1 polymer ?
#
loop_
_entity_poly.entity_id
_entity_poly.type
_entity_poly.pdbx_seq_one_letter_code
_entity_poly.pdbx_strand_id
1 'polypeptide(L)'
;KVMHPDLLNKEVVSTEYAVRGELYLKAEELRRGGKEIIFTNVGNPHALGQPPLSFFREVLAICAGGKALLNNPKAKDLFMPDAIERARKMLTEVIPGGVGAYFDSRG
;
A
#
# COMPACT_ATOMS: atom_id res chain seq x y z
N LYS A 1 -17.22 7.27 -32.41
CA LYS A 1 -16.35 8.30 -31.79
C LYS A 1 -15.07 7.60 -31.37
N VAL A 2 -13.91 8.03 -31.85
CA VAL A 2 -12.60 7.54 -31.41
C VAL A 2 -12.01 8.61 -30.47
N MET A 3 -11.39 8.19 -29.37
CA MET A 3 -10.71 9.11 -28.45
C MET A 3 -9.46 9.66 -29.13
N HIS A 4 -9.36 10.99 -29.27
CA HIS A 4 -8.21 11.68 -29.86
C HIS A 4 -7.61 12.63 -28.81
N PRO A 5 -6.27 12.76 -28.68
CA PRO A 5 -5.64 13.64 -27.71
C PRO A 5 -6.14 15.10 -27.75
N ASP A 6 -6.40 15.62 -28.94
CA ASP A 6 -6.93 16.99 -29.12
C ASP A 6 -8.35 17.19 -28.55
N LEU A 7 -9.04 16.10 -28.22
CA LEU A 7 -10.36 16.13 -27.60
C LEU A 7 -10.29 15.99 -26.06
N LEU A 8 -9.09 15.89 -25.49
CA LEU A 8 -8.89 15.83 -24.04
C LEU A 8 -8.97 17.23 -23.42
N ASN A 9 -9.26 17.28 -22.12
CA ASN A 9 -9.18 18.51 -21.35
C ASN A 9 -7.75 19.07 -21.38
N LYS A 10 -7.60 20.32 -21.79
CA LYS A 10 -6.30 21.01 -21.89
C LYS A 10 -5.53 21.02 -20.58
N GLU A 11 -6.21 21.11 -19.44
CA GLU A 11 -5.57 21.08 -18.11
C GLU A 11 -4.91 19.73 -17.82
N VAL A 12 -5.47 18.63 -18.32
CA VAL A 12 -4.85 17.30 -18.18
C VAL A 12 -3.61 17.19 -19.06
N VAL A 13 -3.66 17.77 -20.26
CA VAL A 13 -2.53 17.78 -21.20
C VAL A 13 -1.38 18.64 -20.68
N SER A 14 -1.66 19.76 -20.01
CA SER A 14 -0.64 20.66 -19.45
C SER A 14 -0.11 20.25 -18.07
N THR A 15 -0.78 19.31 -17.39
CA THR A 15 -0.37 18.87 -16.05
C THR A 15 0.88 17.98 -16.12
N GLU A 16 1.88 18.31 -15.31
CA GLU A 16 3.13 17.55 -15.20
C GLU A 16 3.27 16.84 -13.85
N TYR A 17 3.78 15.61 -13.88
CA TYR A 17 4.14 14.85 -12.68
C TYR A 17 5.58 14.35 -12.74
N ALA A 18 6.53 15.24 -12.46
CA ALA A 18 7.96 15.01 -12.64
C ALA A 18 8.52 13.80 -11.86
N VAL A 19 7.96 13.48 -10.68
CA VAL A 19 8.38 12.32 -9.86
C VAL A 19 8.32 11.00 -10.63
N ARG A 20 7.38 10.87 -11.57
CA ARG A 20 7.28 9.72 -12.49
C ARG A 20 7.26 10.16 -13.96
N GLY A 21 7.96 11.25 -14.27
CA GLY A 21 8.04 11.82 -15.62
C GLY A 21 9.12 11.16 -16.49
N GLU A 22 9.63 11.93 -17.44
CA GLU A 22 10.53 11.45 -18.50
C GLU A 22 11.79 10.73 -17.97
N LEU A 23 12.44 11.27 -16.93
CA LEU A 23 13.63 10.65 -16.34
C LEU A 23 13.33 9.27 -15.77
N TYR A 24 12.19 9.11 -15.09
CA TYR A 24 11.76 7.82 -14.57
C TYR A 24 11.47 6.84 -15.70
N LEU A 25 10.78 7.28 -16.76
CA LEU A 25 10.49 6.44 -17.93
C LEU A 25 11.77 5.99 -18.65
N LYS A 26 12.75 6.89 -18.80
CA LYS A 26 14.04 6.54 -19.40
C LYS A 26 14.82 5.57 -18.51
N ALA A 27 14.83 5.79 -17.20
CA ALA A 27 15.45 4.88 -16.24
C ALA A 27 14.81 3.47 -16.29
N GLU A 28 13.49 3.37 -16.40
CA GLU A 28 12.78 2.10 -16.60
C GLU A 28 13.15 1.40 -17.91
N GLU A 29 13.26 2.15 -19.01
CA GLU A 29 13.72 1.61 -20.30
C GLU A 29 15.13 1.01 -20.18
N LEU A 30 16.05 1.75 -19.56
CA LEU A 30 17.42 1.30 -19.32
C LEU A 30 17.48 0.07 -18.41
N ARG A 31 16.65 0.04 -17.35
CA ARG A 31 16.54 -1.11 -16.46
C ARG A 31 16.04 -2.35 -17.19
N ARG A 32 15.01 -2.21 -18.04
CA ARG A 32 14.52 -3.31 -18.89
C ARG A 32 15.56 -3.77 -19.90
N GLY A 33 16.42 -2.86 -20.35
CA GLY A 33 17.61 -3.15 -21.14
C GLY A 33 18.76 -3.81 -20.35
N GLY A 34 18.54 -4.16 -19.08
CA GLY A 34 19.51 -4.89 -18.25
C GLY A 34 20.50 -3.99 -17.49
N LYS A 35 20.35 -2.66 -17.52
CA LYS A 35 21.17 -1.80 -16.68
C LYS A 35 20.71 -1.88 -15.23
N GLU A 36 21.66 -1.93 -14.32
CA GLU A 36 21.40 -1.70 -12.91
C GLU A 36 21.08 -0.22 -12.69
N ILE A 37 19.93 0.06 -12.07
CA ILE A 37 19.42 1.42 -11.83
C ILE A 37 18.95 1.49 -10.38
N ILE A 38 19.43 2.50 -9.65
CA ILE A 38 18.95 2.82 -8.31
C ILE A 38 17.95 3.97 -8.42
N PHE A 39 16.70 3.71 -8.08
CA PHE A 39 15.65 4.73 -8.09
C PHE A 39 15.69 5.57 -6.81
N THR A 40 16.06 6.84 -6.96
CA THR A 40 16.05 7.86 -5.89
C THR A 40 15.04 8.98 -6.16
N ASN A 41 14.16 8.79 -7.14
CA ASN A 41 13.16 9.77 -7.58
C ASN A 41 11.95 9.89 -6.65
N VAL A 42 11.68 8.89 -5.81
CA VAL A 42 10.58 8.89 -4.84
C VAL A 42 11.03 8.28 -3.52
N GLY A 43 10.53 8.80 -2.41
CA GLY A 43 10.73 8.22 -1.09
C GLY A 43 10.03 6.87 -0.97
N ASN A 44 10.71 5.80 -1.40
CA ASN A 44 10.25 4.42 -1.26
C ASN A 44 11.29 3.58 -0.49
N PRO A 45 11.38 3.76 0.84
CA PRO A 45 12.42 3.11 1.63
C PRO A 45 12.39 1.58 1.57
N HIS A 46 11.20 0.97 1.48
CA HIS A 46 11.07 -0.48 1.37
C HIS A 46 11.66 -1.01 0.04
N ALA A 47 11.52 -0.28 -1.07
CA ALA A 47 12.18 -0.66 -2.32
C ALA A 47 13.70 -0.55 -2.26
N LEU A 48 14.22 0.26 -1.32
CA LEU A 48 15.65 0.39 -1.03
C LEU A 48 16.12 -0.53 0.10
N GLY A 49 15.31 -1.50 0.51
CA GLY A 49 15.70 -2.55 1.46
C GLY A 49 15.41 -2.23 2.92
N GLN A 50 14.69 -1.15 3.26
CA GLN A 50 14.22 -0.96 4.63
C GLN A 50 13.29 -2.12 5.02
N PRO A 51 13.59 -2.87 6.10
CA PRO A 51 12.70 -3.92 6.57
C PRO A 51 11.42 -3.31 7.17
N PRO A 52 10.24 -3.92 6.96
CA PRO A 52 9.02 -3.45 7.58
C PRO A 52 9.04 -3.72 9.10
N LEU A 53 8.32 -2.90 9.84
CA LEU A 53 8.12 -3.10 11.28
C LEU A 53 7.12 -4.26 11.52
N SER A 54 7.51 -5.25 12.33
CA SER A 54 6.73 -6.47 12.58
C SER A 54 5.35 -6.18 13.18
N PHE A 55 5.29 -5.33 14.22
CA PHE A 55 4.04 -5.01 14.91
C PHE A 55 2.90 -4.61 13.95
N PHE A 56 3.16 -3.68 13.03
CA PHE A 56 2.13 -3.24 12.08
C PHE A 56 1.75 -4.33 11.09
N ARG A 57 2.71 -5.16 10.66
CA ARG A 57 2.46 -6.28 9.74
C ARG A 57 1.57 -7.34 10.38
N GLU A 58 1.81 -7.65 11.64
CA GLU A 58 1.03 -8.62 12.40
C GLU A 58 -0.41 -8.12 12.65
N VAL A 59 -0.57 -6.88 13.11
CA VAL A 59 -1.90 -6.26 13.29
C VAL A 59 -2.69 -6.30 11.99
N LEU A 60 -2.08 -5.89 10.86
CA LEU A 60 -2.72 -5.92 9.55
C LEU A 60 -3.10 -7.34 9.12
N ALA A 61 -2.22 -8.32 9.33
CA ALA A 61 -2.48 -9.71 8.99
C ALA A 61 -3.68 -10.28 9.77
N ILE A 62 -3.75 -10.01 11.08
CA ILE A 62 -4.88 -10.44 11.92
C ILE A 62 -6.17 -9.74 11.49
N CYS A 63 -6.14 -8.43 11.26
CA CYS A 63 -7.31 -7.68 10.77
C CYS A 63 -7.82 -8.21 9.42
N ALA A 64 -6.93 -8.52 8.48
CA ALA A 64 -7.28 -9.09 7.18
C ALA A 64 -7.82 -10.52 7.29
N GLY A 65 -7.27 -11.33 8.20
CA GLY A 65 -7.79 -12.67 8.52
C GLY A 65 -9.10 -12.64 9.33
N GLY A 66 -9.51 -11.48 9.83
CA GLY A 66 -10.76 -11.24 10.52
C GLY A 66 -10.92 -12.04 11.82
N LYS A 67 -12.18 -12.24 12.23
CA LYS A 67 -12.53 -12.96 13.47
C LYS A 67 -12.01 -14.40 13.50
N ALA A 68 -11.87 -15.05 12.34
CA ALA A 68 -11.39 -16.41 12.24
C ALA A 68 -9.92 -16.53 12.70
N LEU A 69 -9.05 -15.61 12.26
CA LEU A 69 -7.66 -15.58 12.69
C LEU A 69 -7.53 -15.05 14.12
N LEU A 70 -8.26 -13.98 14.46
CA LEU A 70 -8.21 -13.37 15.80
C LEU A 70 -8.63 -14.32 16.93
N ASN A 71 -9.60 -15.20 16.68
CA ASN A 71 -10.11 -16.15 17.68
C ASN A 71 -9.45 -17.53 17.58
N ASN A 72 -8.51 -17.73 16.65
CA ASN A 72 -7.79 -18.99 16.54
C ASN A 72 -6.87 -19.15 17.77
N PRO A 73 -6.98 -20.26 18.54
CA PRO A 73 -6.11 -20.50 19.70
C PRO A 73 -4.61 -20.50 19.38
N LYS A 74 -4.24 -20.79 18.13
CA LYS A 74 -2.85 -20.78 17.64
C LYS A 74 -2.34 -19.38 17.27
N ALA A 75 -3.19 -18.35 17.24
CA ALA A 75 -2.76 -17.00 16.91
C ALA A 75 -1.71 -16.47 17.88
N LYS A 76 -1.82 -16.84 19.17
CA LYS A 76 -0.84 -16.50 20.22
C LYS A 76 0.55 -17.12 20.00
N ASP A 77 0.62 -18.19 19.20
CA ASP A 77 1.88 -18.86 18.88
C ASP A 77 2.56 -18.21 17.65
N LEU A 78 1.82 -17.37 16.91
CA LEU A 78 2.25 -16.76 15.64
C LEU A 78 2.46 -15.24 15.72
N PHE A 79 1.79 -14.57 16.66
CA PHE A 79 1.76 -13.11 16.74
C PHE A 79 2.05 -12.62 18.15
N MET A 80 2.60 -11.41 18.24
CA MET A 80 2.86 -10.76 19.51
C MET A 80 1.53 -10.47 20.25
N PRO A 81 1.50 -10.59 21.60
CA PRO A 81 0.28 -10.38 22.37
C PRO A 81 -0.35 -8.99 22.18
N ASP A 82 0.49 -7.95 22.08
CA ASP A 82 0.06 -6.57 21.85
C ASP A 82 -0.50 -6.35 20.44
N ALA A 83 0.01 -7.06 19.43
CA ALA A 83 -0.55 -7.07 18.08
C ALA A 83 -1.94 -7.72 18.04
N ILE A 84 -2.14 -8.82 18.76
CA ILE A 84 -3.46 -9.48 18.90
C ILE A 84 -4.45 -8.55 19.60
N GLU A 85 -4.04 -7.92 20.70
CA GLU A 85 -4.88 -6.97 21.44
C GLU A 85 -5.25 -5.77 20.56
N ARG A 86 -4.27 -5.19 19.85
CA ARG A 86 -4.52 -4.08 18.93
C ARG A 86 -5.48 -4.50 17.81
N ALA A 87 -5.29 -5.66 17.20
CA ALA A 87 -6.17 -6.15 16.14
C ALA A 87 -7.59 -6.43 16.66
N ARG A 88 -7.73 -6.93 17.89
CA ARG A 88 -9.03 -7.08 18.55
C ARG A 88 -9.75 -5.75 18.64
N LYS A 89 -9.09 -4.73 19.20
CA LYS A 89 -9.62 -3.38 19.30
C LYS A 89 -10.02 -2.81 17.93
N MET A 90 -9.17 -3.00 16.92
CA MET A 90 -9.49 -2.55 15.55
C MET A 90 -10.79 -3.20 15.07
N LEU A 91 -10.93 -4.52 15.14
CA LEU A 91 -12.09 -5.25 14.62
C LEU A 91 -13.38 -5.09 15.44
N THR A 92 -13.30 -4.69 16.71
CA THR A 92 -14.48 -4.53 17.58
C THR A 92 -14.93 -3.08 17.73
N GLU A 93 -14.00 -2.13 17.80
CA GLU A 93 -14.30 -0.73 18.14
C GLU A 93 -14.11 0.22 16.96
N VAL A 94 -13.06 0.02 16.15
CA VAL A 94 -12.68 0.97 15.10
C VAL A 94 -13.36 0.65 13.78
N ILE A 95 -13.28 -0.61 13.33
CA ILE A 95 -13.83 -1.10 12.07
C ILE A 95 -14.78 -2.29 12.35
N PRO A 96 -15.94 -2.06 12.99
CA PRO A 96 -16.87 -3.15 13.35
C PRO A 96 -17.42 -3.89 12.12
N GLY A 97 -17.47 -3.23 10.96
CA GLY A 97 -17.79 -3.84 9.66
C GLY A 97 -16.67 -4.73 9.10
N GLY A 98 -15.51 -4.78 9.76
CA GLY A 98 -14.33 -5.51 9.34
C GLY A 98 -13.54 -4.81 8.23
N VAL A 99 -12.45 -5.46 7.81
CA VAL A 99 -11.66 -5.01 6.67
C VAL A 99 -12.45 -5.30 5.38
N GLY A 100 -12.80 -4.26 4.64
CA GLY A 100 -13.49 -4.35 3.35
C GLY A 100 -14.87 -3.67 3.31
N ALA A 101 -15.44 -3.33 4.46
CA ALA A 101 -16.62 -2.46 4.50
C ALA A 101 -16.23 -1.00 4.23
N TYR A 102 -17.16 -0.23 3.65
CA TYR A 102 -17.00 1.23 3.62
C TYR A 102 -16.97 1.79 5.03
N PHE A 103 -16.16 2.82 5.21
CA PHE A 103 -16.09 3.60 6.43
C PHE A 103 -16.65 5.00 6.20
N ASP A 104 -16.69 5.84 7.22
CA ASP A 104 -16.96 7.27 7.03
C ASP A 104 -16.01 7.83 5.96
N SER A 105 -16.51 8.70 5.09
CA SER A 105 -15.74 9.25 3.96
C SER A 105 -14.45 9.98 4.36
N ARG A 106 -14.32 10.39 5.63
CA ARG A 106 -13.11 11.01 6.18
C ARG A 106 -12.04 9.99 6.59
N GLY A 107 -12.39 8.70 6.59
CA GLY A 107 -11.57 7.62 7.13
C GLY A 107 -11.75 7.39 8.62
#